data_AF-U6D7U8-F1
#
_entry.id   AF-U6D7U8-F1
#
_cell.length_a   1.000
_cell.length_b   1.000
_cell.length_c   1.000
_cell.angle_alpha   90.00
_cell.angle_beta   90.00
_cell.angle_gamma   90.00
#
_symmetry.space_group_name_H-M   'P 1'
#
loop_
_entity.id
_entity.type
_entity.pdbx_description
1 polymer ?
#
loop_
_entity_poly.entity_id
_entity_poly.type
_entity_poly.pdbx_seq_one_letter_code
_entity_poly.pdbx_strand_id
1 'polypeptide(L)'
;GATSSNSSAEEGARAAAAPSSSDALQGQCSAFVQLWAGLQPILCGNNRTIEPEALRQGNMSSLGFTSKEQRNLGLLVHLMTSNPKILYAPAGSEADRVILKANETFAFVGNVTHYAQVWLNISAEIRSYLEQGRLQRHLRWLQEYVAELRLHPEALNLSLEELPPALRQDNFSLPNGSALLQQLDTIDNAACGWVQFMSKVSVDIFKGFPDEESIVNYTLNQAYQDNVTVFASVIFQTRKDGSLPPHVHYKIRQNSSFTEKTNEIRRAYWRPGAHT
;
A
#
# COMPACT_ATOMS: atom_id res chain seq x y z
N GLY A 1 -59.36 -33.77 19.13
CA GLY A 1 -59.91 -33.61 17.77
C GLY A 1 -59.28 -32.38 17.16
N ALA A 2 -58.73 -32.52 15.96
CA ALA A 2 -58.00 -31.49 15.23
C ALA A 2 -58.88 -30.28 14.88
N THR A 3 -58.26 -29.11 14.71
CA THR A 3 -58.60 -28.20 13.61
C THR A 3 -57.47 -27.25 13.28
N SER A 4 -57.22 -27.16 11.99
CA SER A 4 -56.16 -26.48 11.27
C SER A 4 -56.53 -25.03 10.91
N SER A 5 -55.48 -24.21 10.78
CA SER A 5 -55.21 -23.16 9.78
C SER A 5 -56.19 -21.98 9.56
N ASN A 6 -55.67 -20.75 9.72
CA ASN A 6 -55.51 -19.85 8.56
C ASN A 6 -54.47 -18.74 8.76
N SER A 7 -53.64 -18.59 7.74
CA SER A 7 -52.59 -17.60 7.51
C SER A 7 -53.16 -16.21 7.20
N SER A 8 -52.48 -15.15 7.65
CA SER A 8 -52.45 -13.87 6.95
C SER A 8 -51.02 -13.37 6.95
N ALA A 9 -50.51 -13.18 5.74
CA ALA A 9 -49.17 -12.73 5.43
C ALA A 9 -49.05 -11.23 5.73
N GLU A 10 -47.99 -10.85 6.45
CA GLU A 10 -47.46 -9.50 6.38
C GLU A 10 -46.04 -9.55 5.83
N GLU A 11 -45.92 -8.96 4.66
CA GLU A 11 -44.72 -8.77 3.86
C GLU A 11 -43.92 -7.61 4.47
N GLY A 12 -43.01 -7.95 5.39
CA GLY A 12 -42.06 -7.01 5.99
C GLY A 12 -40.72 -7.07 5.27
N ALA A 13 -40.45 -6.06 4.44
CA ALA A 13 -39.19 -5.84 3.74
C ALA A 13 -37.97 -6.04 4.65
N ARG A 14 -37.10 -6.99 4.30
CA ARG A 14 -35.79 -7.19 4.94
C ARG A 14 -34.93 -5.95 4.74
N ALA A 15 -34.84 -5.12 5.78
CA ALA A 15 -33.78 -4.12 5.90
C ALA A 15 -32.42 -4.85 5.88
N ALA A 16 -31.56 -4.47 4.94
CA ALA A 16 -30.20 -4.97 4.84
C ALA A 16 -29.46 -4.69 6.15
N ALA A 17 -29.01 -5.76 6.80
CA ALA A 17 -28.16 -5.66 7.98
C ALA A 17 -26.85 -4.93 7.60
N ALA A 18 -26.53 -3.87 8.32
CA ALA A 18 -25.22 -3.25 8.24
C ALA A 18 -24.13 -4.30 8.58
N PRO A 19 -23.02 -4.37 7.84
CA PRO A 19 -22.00 -5.37 8.09
C PRO A 19 -21.40 -5.16 9.47
N SER A 20 -21.18 -6.27 10.18
CA SER A 20 -20.49 -6.28 11.47
C SER A 20 -19.06 -5.73 11.30
N SER A 21 -18.48 -5.12 12.34
CA SER A 21 -17.10 -4.61 12.30
C SER A 21 -16.07 -5.69 11.94
N SER A 22 -16.37 -6.96 12.25
CA SER A 22 -15.60 -8.13 11.83
C SER A 22 -15.65 -8.39 10.31
N ASP A 23 -16.81 -8.24 9.67
CA ASP A 23 -16.96 -8.45 8.22
C ASP A 23 -16.24 -7.37 7.42
N ALA A 24 -16.28 -6.13 7.92
CA ALA A 24 -15.54 -5.01 7.33
C ALA A 24 -14.02 -5.21 7.43
N LEU A 25 -13.53 -5.71 8.58
CA LEU A 25 -12.12 -6.02 8.78
C LEU A 25 -11.67 -7.19 7.88
N GLN A 26 -12.50 -8.24 7.78
CA GLN A 26 -12.20 -9.38 6.93
C GLN A 26 -12.18 -9.01 5.44
N GLY A 27 -13.07 -8.12 5.01
CA GLY A 27 -13.05 -7.53 3.67
C GLY A 27 -11.82 -6.65 3.38
N GLN A 28 -11.27 -5.98 4.40
CA GLN A 28 -10.04 -5.19 4.26
C GLN A 28 -8.78 -6.08 4.21
N CYS A 29 -8.73 -7.11 5.06
CA CYS A 29 -7.66 -8.10 5.04
C CYS A 29 -7.63 -8.89 3.71
N SER A 30 -8.79 -9.24 3.14
CA SER A 30 -8.84 -9.92 1.84
C SER A 30 -8.37 -9.02 0.70
N ALA A 31 -8.73 -7.74 0.69
CA ALA A 31 -8.22 -6.77 -0.28
C ALA A 31 -6.69 -6.62 -0.20
N PHE A 32 -6.13 -6.57 1.01
CA PHE A 32 -4.70 -6.53 1.24
C PHE A 32 -4.00 -7.81 0.72
N VAL A 33 -4.54 -8.98 1.03
CA VAL A 33 -3.99 -10.27 0.58
C VAL A 33 -4.01 -10.39 -0.94
N GLN A 34 -5.08 -9.92 -1.60
CA GLN A 34 -5.18 -9.89 -3.07
C GLN A 34 -4.14 -8.97 -3.70
N LEU A 35 -3.93 -7.77 -3.13
CA LEU A 35 -2.89 -6.85 -3.57
C LEU A 35 -1.50 -7.48 -3.46
N TRP A 36 -1.17 -8.05 -2.29
CA TRP A 36 0.13 -8.67 -2.07
C TRP A 36 0.38 -9.88 -2.96
N ALA A 37 -0.64 -10.70 -3.19
CA ALA A 37 -0.57 -11.81 -4.14
C ALA A 37 -0.24 -11.32 -5.56
N GLY A 38 -0.85 -10.21 -6.02
CA GLY A 38 -0.60 -9.63 -7.33
C GLY A 38 0.79 -8.99 -7.48
N LEU A 39 1.33 -8.44 -6.40
CA LEU A 39 2.65 -7.80 -6.39
C LEU A 39 3.82 -8.79 -6.22
N GLN A 40 3.57 -9.96 -5.61
CA GLN A 40 4.62 -10.92 -5.28
C GLN A 40 5.44 -11.40 -6.50
N PRO A 41 4.85 -11.68 -7.68
CA PRO A 41 5.62 -11.99 -8.89
C PRO A 41 6.56 -10.87 -9.33
N ILE A 42 6.11 -9.61 -9.22
CA ILE A 42 6.87 -8.43 -9.65
C ILE A 42 8.02 -8.13 -8.66
N LEU A 43 7.71 -8.15 -7.35
CA LEU A 43 8.66 -7.73 -6.31
C LEU A 43 9.62 -8.83 -5.89
N CYS A 44 9.17 -10.09 -5.91
CA CYS A 44 9.92 -11.22 -5.35
C CYS A 44 10.27 -12.30 -6.39
N GLY A 45 9.80 -12.17 -7.64
CA GLY A 45 10.03 -13.17 -8.70
C GLY A 45 9.39 -14.53 -8.42
N ASN A 46 8.46 -14.60 -7.46
CA ASN A 46 7.93 -15.86 -6.96
C ASN A 46 6.48 -16.04 -7.44
N ASN A 47 6.28 -16.95 -8.40
CA ASN A 47 4.95 -17.31 -8.90
C ASN A 47 4.30 -18.33 -7.97
N ARG A 48 3.71 -17.86 -6.86
CA ARG A 48 2.90 -18.73 -6.00
C ARG A 48 1.49 -18.84 -6.56
N THR A 49 1.07 -20.06 -6.86
CA THR A 49 -0.33 -20.36 -7.14
C THR A 49 -1.10 -20.37 -5.82
N ILE A 50 -1.87 -19.32 -5.58
CA ILE A 50 -2.69 -19.20 -4.36
C ILE A 50 -4.11 -19.60 -4.72
N GLU A 51 -4.73 -20.46 -3.91
CA GLU A 51 -6.13 -20.83 -4.12
C GLU A 51 -7.04 -19.59 -4.03
N PRO A 52 -7.99 -19.43 -4.97
CA PRO A 52 -8.87 -18.27 -5.01
C PRO A 52 -9.74 -18.16 -3.75
N GLU A 53 -10.07 -19.28 -3.10
CA GLU A 53 -10.81 -19.28 -1.84
C GLU A 53 -9.98 -18.70 -0.67
N ALA A 54 -8.68 -19.01 -0.62
CA ALA A 54 -7.77 -18.45 0.37
C ALA A 54 -7.58 -16.93 0.21
N LEU A 55 -7.57 -16.44 -1.03
CA LEU A 55 -7.54 -15.00 -1.35
C LEU A 55 -8.82 -14.29 -0.92
N ARG A 56 -9.99 -14.93 -1.08
CA ARG A 56 -11.28 -14.36 -0.66
C ARG A 56 -11.45 -14.36 0.85
N GLN A 57 -10.93 -15.37 1.53
CA GLN A 57 -10.94 -15.45 3.00
C GLN A 57 -9.93 -14.50 3.66
N GLY A 58 -8.97 -13.96 2.89
CA GLY A 58 -7.90 -13.11 3.41
C GLY A 58 -6.87 -13.90 4.21
N ASN A 59 -6.63 -15.16 3.83
CA ASN A 59 -5.73 -16.03 4.57
C ASN A 59 -4.25 -15.69 4.29
N MET A 60 -3.64 -14.93 5.19
CA MET A 60 -2.27 -14.44 5.03
C MET A 60 -1.20 -15.55 5.11
N SER A 61 -1.52 -16.76 5.59
CA SER A 61 -0.52 -17.84 5.74
C SER A 61 -0.22 -18.49 4.41
N SER A 62 -1.17 -18.44 3.47
CA SER A 62 -0.98 -18.83 2.07
C SER A 62 0.06 -17.93 1.36
N LEU A 63 0.31 -16.73 1.86
CA LEU A 63 1.37 -15.82 1.38
C LEU A 63 2.75 -16.11 2.02
N GLY A 64 2.85 -17.09 2.92
CA GLY A 64 4.08 -17.47 3.61
C GLY A 64 4.45 -16.60 4.80
N PHE A 65 3.50 -15.81 5.33
CA PHE A 65 3.68 -15.09 6.60
C PHE A 65 3.55 -16.03 7.79
N THR A 66 4.41 -15.86 8.79
CA THR A 66 4.33 -16.49 10.11
C THR A 66 3.15 -15.95 10.92
N SER A 67 2.68 -16.69 11.93
CA SER A 67 1.55 -16.25 12.78
C SER A 67 1.81 -14.91 13.48
N LYS A 68 3.08 -14.61 13.82
CA LYS A 68 3.47 -13.33 14.42
C LYS A 68 3.37 -12.19 13.40
N GLU A 69 3.83 -12.43 12.17
CA GLU A 69 3.73 -11.45 11.08
C GLU A 69 2.27 -11.19 10.71
N GLN A 70 1.43 -12.22 10.61
CA GLN A 70 -0.01 -12.05 10.38
C GLN A 70 -0.67 -11.16 11.43
N ARG A 71 -0.36 -11.38 12.71
CA ARG A 71 -0.90 -10.56 13.79
C ARG A 71 -0.47 -9.10 13.68
N ASN A 72 0.81 -8.86 13.39
CA ASN A 72 1.36 -7.51 13.25
C ASN A 72 0.80 -6.80 12.01
N LEU A 73 0.68 -7.51 10.88
CA LEU A 73 0.09 -7.02 9.64
C LEU A 73 -1.39 -6.73 9.80
N GLY A 74 -2.15 -7.61 10.47
CA GLY A 74 -3.56 -7.38 10.77
C GLY A 74 -3.77 -6.16 11.66
N LEU A 75 -2.95 -5.99 12.69
CA LEU A 75 -2.95 -4.78 13.53
C LEU A 75 -2.61 -3.54 12.71
N LEU A 76 -1.59 -3.60 11.86
CA LEU A 76 -1.20 -2.48 11.00
C LEU A 76 -2.32 -2.10 10.03
N VAL A 77 -2.91 -3.07 9.33
CA VAL A 77 -4.04 -2.83 8.41
C VAL A 77 -5.20 -2.18 9.15
N HIS A 78 -5.58 -2.72 10.31
CA HIS A 78 -6.64 -2.14 11.14
C HIS A 78 -6.34 -0.70 11.58
N LEU A 79 -5.10 -0.41 11.97
CA LEU A 79 -4.68 0.93 12.36
C LEU A 79 -4.71 1.89 11.17
N MET A 80 -4.20 1.47 10.01
CA MET A 80 -4.16 2.29 8.81
C MET A 80 -5.56 2.61 8.26
N THR A 81 -6.55 1.73 8.47
CA THR A 81 -7.94 1.94 8.03
C THR A 81 -8.85 2.63 9.05
N SER A 82 -8.35 2.91 10.26
CA SER A 82 -9.10 3.55 11.35
C SER A 82 -8.70 5.01 11.60
N ASN A 83 -8.25 5.71 10.54
CA ASN A 83 -7.78 7.10 10.58
C ASN A 83 -6.77 7.34 11.73
N PRO A 84 -5.58 6.72 11.65
CA PRO A 84 -4.63 6.76 12.73
C PRO A 84 -4.00 8.15 12.85
N LYS A 85 -3.80 8.63 14.08
CA LYS A 85 -3.03 9.84 14.35
C LYS A 85 -1.90 9.58 15.34
N ILE A 86 -0.73 10.10 15.00
CA ILE A 86 0.42 10.29 15.87
C ILE A 86 0.40 11.74 16.32
N LEU A 87 0.12 11.94 17.59
CA LEU A 87 0.07 13.27 18.18
C LEU A 87 1.51 13.70 18.55
N TYR A 88 1.83 14.99 18.47
CA TYR A 88 3.14 15.44 18.93
C TYR A 88 3.07 16.81 19.61
N ALA A 89 4.01 17.06 20.52
CA ALA A 89 4.16 18.34 21.21
C ALA A 89 5.65 18.61 21.54
N PRO A 90 6.06 19.90 21.61
CA PRO A 90 5.27 21.09 21.33
C PRO A 90 5.26 21.45 19.84
N ALA A 91 4.09 21.77 19.30
CA ALA A 91 3.93 22.31 17.96
C ALA A 91 4.40 23.78 17.88
N GLY A 92 4.89 24.20 16.72
CA GLY A 92 5.49 25.53 16.53
C GLY A 92 6.94 25.62 17.02
N SER A 93 7.61 24.47 17.17
CA SER A 93 8.99 24.37 17.65
C SER A 93 9.91 23.72 16.61
N GLU A 94 11.21 23.60 16.88
CA GLU A 94 12.11 22.84 16.00
C GLU A 94 11.74 21.35 15.89
N ALA A 95 10.88 20.83 16.77
CA ALA A 95 10.30 19.49 16.64
C ALA A 95 9.48 19.35 15.33
N ASP A 96 8.87 20.43 14.84
CA ASP A 96 8.08 20.40 13.60
C ASP A 96 8.95 20.02 12.40
N ARG A 97 10.25 20.36 12.40
CA ARG A 97 11.18 19.93 11.34
C ARG A 97 11.43 18.42 11.38
N VAL A 98 11.52 17.85 12.58
CA VAL A 98 11.66 16.40 12.77
C VAL A 98 10.40 15.69 12.27
N ILE A 99 9.22 16.22 12.62
CA ILE A 99 7.95 15.68 12.18
C ILE A 99 7.75 15.83 10.67
N LEU A 100 8.10 16.98 10.08
CA LEU A 100 8.09 17.17 8.63
C LEU A 100 8.95 16.12 7.92
N LYS A 101 10.15 15.84 8.44
CA LYS A 101 11.01 14.80 7.89
C LYS A 101 10.41 13.41 8.04
N ALA A 102 9.79 13.11 9.18
CA ALA A 102 9.09 11.84 9.39
C ALA A 102 7.85 11.69 8.49
N ASN A 103 7.18 12.80 8.16
CA ASN A 103 6.01 12.84 7.29
C ASN A 103 6.34 12.53 5.82
N GLU A 104 7.59 12.72 5.38
CA GLU A 104 8.00 12.39 4.01
C GLU A 104 7.70 10.94 3.63
N THR A 105 7.84 9.99 4.56
CA THR A 105 7.53 8.57 4.32
C THR A 105 6.05 8.37 4.00
N PHE A 106 5.15 9.03 4.74
CA PHE A 106 3.71 8.92 4.52
C PHE A 106 3.24 9.73 3.31
N ALA A 107 3.87 10.89 3.06
CA ALA A 107 3.67 11.66 1.85
C ALA A 107 4.09 10.85 0.61
N PHE A 108 5.19 10.09 0.69
CA PHE A 108 5.60 9.19 -0.38
C PHE A 108 4.53 8.13 -0.66
N VAL A 109 3.98 7.48 0.37
CA VAL A 109 2.86 6.52 0.23
C VAL A 109 1.64 7.18 -0.43
N GLY A 110 1.32 8.43 -0.06
CA GLY A 110 0.28 9.22 -0.73
C GLY A 110 0.58 9.46 -2.21
N ASN A 111 1.83 9.78 -2.57
CA ASN A 111 2.26 9.99 -3.95
C ASN A 111 2.19 8.70 -4.79
N VAL A 112 2.44 7.53 -4.20
CA VAL A 112 2.27 6.24 -4.91
C VAL A 112 0.83 6.08 -5.38
N THR A 113 -0.16 6.50 -4.58
CA THR A 113 -1.57 6.48 -5.00
C THR A 113 -1.82 7.38 -6.21
N HIS A 114 -1.18 8.56 -6.26
CA HIS A 114 -1.26 9.43 -7.44
C HIS A 114 -0.60 8.78 -8.67
N TYR A 115 0.59 8.21 -8.52
CA TYR A 115 1.27 7.52 -9.63
C TYR A 115 0.49 6.30 -10.14
N ALA A 116 -0.17 5.55 -9.25
CA ALA A 116 -1.04 4.44 -9.63
C ALA A 116 -2.22 4.92 -10.50
N GLN A 117 -2.82 6.07 -10.19
CA GLN A 117 -3.89 6.65 -11.00
C GLN A 117 -3.39 7.12 -12.38
N VAL A 118 -2.23 7.78 -12.41
CA VAL A 118 -1.60 8.21 -13.67
C VAL A 118 -1.24 6.99 -14.54
N TRP A 119 -0.72 5.94 -13.92
CA TRP A 119 -0.41 4.68 -14.60
C TRP A 119 -1.63 4.09 -15.31
N LEU A 120 -2.79 4.03 -14.65
CA LEU A 120 -4.02 3.48 -15.25
C LEU A 120 -4.48 4.24 -16.51
N ASN A 121 -4.18 5.53 -16.60
CA ASN A 121 -4.46 6.32 -17.80
C ASN A 121 -3.46 5.97 -18.93
N ILE A 122 -2.17 5.92 -18.60
CA ILE A 122 -1.10 5.62 -19.56
C ILE A 122 -1.19 4.18 -20.06
N SER A 123 -1.53 3.23 -19.18
CA SER A 123 -1.61 1.81 -19.52
C SER A 123 -2.72 1.52 -20.53
N ALA A 124 -3.83 2.26 -20.49
CA ALA A 124 -4.88 2.18 -21.50
C ALA A 124 -4.35 2.58 -22.90
N GLU A 125 -3.55 3.64 -22.99
CA GLU A 125 -2.92 4.06 -24.24
C GLU A 125 -1.92 3.01 -24.75
N ILE A 126 -1.05 2.50 -23.86
CA ILE A 126 -0.08 1.45 -24.18
C ILE A 126 -0.79 0.18 -24.67
N ARG A 127 -1.83 -0.27 -23.98
CA ARG A 127 -2.64 -1.44 -24.37
C ARG A 127 -3.19 -1.26 -25.78
N SER A 128 -3.79 -0.11 -26.06
CA SER A 128 -4.34 0.19 -27.40
C SER A 128 -3.26 0.15 -28.50
N TYR A 129 -2.05 0.62 -28.21
CA TYR A 129 -0.94 0.63 -29.16
C TYR A 129 -0.43 -0.78 -29.48
N LEU A 130 -0.41 -1.65 -28.47
CA LEU A 130 0.02 -3.05 -28.58
C LEU A 130 -1.02 -3.90 -29.31
N GLU A 131 -2.29 -3.80 -28.93
CA GLU A 131 -3.40 -4.56 -29.55
C GLU A 131 -3.59 -4.20 -31.02
N GLN A 132 -3.40 -2.93 -31.39
CA GLN A 132 -3.46 -2.48 -32.79
C GLN A 132 -2.24 -2.91 -33.63
N GLY A 133 -1.29 -3.65 -33.04
CA GLY A 133 -0.08 -4.14 -33.72
C GLY A 133 0.79 -3.01 -34.28
N ARG A 134 0.64 -1.77 -33.79
CA ARG A 134 1.41 -0.62 -34.30
C ARG A 134 2.89 -0.81 -34.02
N LEU A 135 3.24 -1.35 -32.85
CA LEU A 135 4.62 -1.66 -32.49
C LEU A 135 5.26 -2.65 -33.47
N GLN A 136 4.57 -3.74 -33.78
CA GLN A 136 5.03 -4.76 -34.73
C GLN A 136 5.18 -4.20 -36.15
N ARG A 137 4.27 -3.32 -36.57
CA ARG A 137 4.37 -2.62 -37.86
C ARG A 137 5.56 -1.67 -37.93
N HIS A 138 5.78 -0.85 -36.90
CA HIS A 138 6.94 0.06 -36.85
C HIS A 138 8.27 -0.69 -36.78
N LEU A 139 8.32 -1.81 -36.05
CA LEU A 139 9.52 -2.66 -35.99
C LEU A 139 9.80 -3.33 -37.32
N ARG A 140 8.77 -3.86 -38.00
CA ARG A 140 8.93 -4.42 -39.35
C ARG A 140 9.42 -3.36 -40.33
N TRP A 141 8.83 -2.17 -40.29
CA TRP A 141 9.27 -1.04 -41.10
C TRP A 141 10.73 -0.64 -40.80
N LEU A 142 11.14 -0.59 -39.53
CA LEU A 142 12.53 -0.33 -39.14
C LEU A 142 13.48 -1.42 -39.65
N GLN A 143 13.09 -2.70 -39.59
CA GLN A 143 13.89 -3.79 -40.12
C GLN A 143 14.07 -3.67 -41.64
N GLU A 144 13.00 -3.39 -42.39
CA GLU A 144 13.04 -3.14 -43.83
C GLU A 144 13.93 -1.93 -44.16
N TYR A 145 13.80 -0.84 -43.40
CA TYR A 145 14.60 0.38 -43.57
C TYR A 145 16.10 0.15 -43.30
N VAL A 146 16.45 -0.60 -42.25
CA VAL A 146 17.85 -0.94 -41.94
C VAL A 146 18.43 -1.87 -43.00
N ALA A 147 17.64 -2.81 -43.53
CA ALA A 147 18.06 -3.68 -44.62
C ALA A 147 18.35 -2.89 -45.91
N GLU A 148 17.47 -1.97 -46.28
CA GLU A 148 17.65 -1.03 -47.41
C GLU A 148 18.91 -0.17 -47.24
N LEU A 149 19.12 0.41 -46.05
CA LEU A 149 20.30 1.22 -45.75
C LEU A 149 21.62 0.45 -45.89
N ARG A 150 21.62 -0.86 -45.62
CA ARG A 150 22.81 -1.70 -45.84
C ARG A 150 23.08 -1.99 -47.30
N LEU A 151 22.04 -2.10 -48.13
CA LEU A 151 22.19 -2.28 -49.57
C LEU A 151 22.64 -0.99 -50.26
N HIS A 152 22.26 0.17 -49.70
CA HIS A 152 22.60 1.49 -50.22
C HIS A 152 23.29 2.38 -49.17
N PRO A 153 24.55 2.08 -48.78
CA PRO A 153 25.28 2.87 -47.78
C PRO A 153 25.56 4.31 -48.24
N GLU A 154 25.54 4.56 -49.56
CA GLU A 154 25.71 5.88 -50.16
C GLU A 154 24.58 6.85 -49.80
N ALA A 155 23.40 6.36 -49.39
CA ALA A 155 22.25 7.19 -49.06
C ALA A 155 22.43 8.00 -47.75
N LEU A 156 23.33 7.58 -46.86
CA LEU A 156 23.52 8.22 -45.57
C LEU A 156 24.82 9.02 -45.41
N ASN A 157 25.77 8.94 -46.36
CA ASN A 157 27.11 9.54 -46.20
C ASN A 157 27.76 9.22 -44.82
N LEU A 158 27.37 8.12 -44.19
CA LEU A 158 27.81 7.68 -42.87
C LEU A 158 28.48 6.32 -43.02
N SER A 159 29.56 6.13 -42.27
CA SER A 159 30.20 4.82 -42.16
C SER A 159 29.34 3.89 -41.28
N LEU A 160 29.39 2.58 -41.56
CA LEU A 160 28.62 1.57 -40.81
C LEU A 160 28.96 1.55 -39.29
N GLU A 161 30.13 2.07 -38.91
CA GLU A 161 30.60 2.22 -37.53
C GLU A 161 29.98 3.42 -36.78
N GLU A 162 29.40 4.39 -37.48
CA GLU A 162 28.71 5.55 -36.90
C GLU A 162 27.23 5.27 -36.59
N LEU A 163 26.68 4.16 -37.09
CA LEU A 163 25.31 3.77 -36.80
C LEU A 163 25.13 3.42 -35.32
N PRO A 164 24.01 3.81 -34.69
CA PRO A 164 23.64 3.37 -33.34
C PRO A 164 23.79 1.85 -33.15
N PRO A 165 24.30 1.38 -31.98
CA PRO A 165 24.53 -0.05 -31.72
C PRO A 165 23.30 -0.94 -31.97
N ALA A 166 22.10 -0.40 -31.69
CA ALA A 166 20.83 -1.07 -31.93
C ALA A 166 20.58 -1.41 -33.41
N LEU A 167 21.01 -0.54 -34.34
CA LEU A 167 20.89 -0.76 -35.79
C LEU A 167 22.03 -1.65 -36.33
N ARG A 168 23.16 -1.72 -35.61
CA ARG A 168 24.29 -2.60 -35.97
C ARG A 168 24.03 -4.07 -35.64
N GLN A 169 23.33 -4.36 -34.54
CA GLN A 169 23.19 -5.72 -34.01
C GLN A 169 21.98 -6.50 -34.57
N ASP A 170 21.12 -5.91 -35.41
CA ASP A 170 19.88 -6.51 -35.94
C ASP A 170 18.93 -7.11 -34.89
N ASN A 171 19.15 -6.80 -33.62
CA ASN A 171 18.46 -7.48 -32.54
C ASN A 171 17.17 -6.73 -32.19
N PHE A 172 16.33 -6.51 -33.20
CA PHE A 172 14.97 -6.01 -33.03
C PHE A 172 14.04 -7.19 -32.69
N SER A 173 14.42 -8.00 -31.70
CA SER A 173 13.53 -9.02 -31.15
C SER A 173 12.67 -8.37 -30.09
N LEU A 174 11.36 -8.33 -30.34
CA LEU A 174 10.41 -7.93 -29.33
C LEU A 174 10.14 -9.15 -28.43
N PRO A 175 10.05 -9.00 -27.09
CA PRO A 175 9.33 -9.98 -26.29
C PRO A 175 7.94 -10.21 -26.90
N ASN A 176 7.46 -11.45 -26.80
CA ASN A 176 6.19 -11.86 -27.39
C ASN A 176 5.08 -10.88 -26.93
N GLY A 177 4.28 -10.35 -27.86
CA GLY A 177 3.31 -9.29 -27.55
C GLY A 177 2.31 -9.71 -26.47
N SER A 178 1.99 -11.01 -26.41
CA SER A 178 1.17 -11.61 -25.36
C SER A 178 1.82 -11.55 -23.97
N ALA A 179 3.15 -11.72 -23.87
CA ALA A 179 3.87 -11.62 -22.62
C ALA A 179 3.90 -10.18 -22.09
N LEU A 180 4.03 -9.20 -23.00
CA LEU A 180 4.04 -7.79 -22.63
C LEU A 180 2.64 -7.31 -22.20
N LEU A 181 1.57 -7.79 -22.84
CA LEU A 181 0.19 -7.57 -22.39
C LEU A 181 -0.05 -8.20 -21.01
N GLN A 182 0.44 -9.42 -20.77
CA GLN A 182 0.31 -10.06 -19.46
C GLN A 182 1.03 -9.28 -18.35
N GLN A 183 2.22 -8.72 -18.64
CA GLN A 183 2.92 -7.83 -17.72
C GLN A 183 2.12 -6.55 -17.46
N LEU A 184 1.55 -5.95 -18.50
CA LEU A 184 0.71 -4.76 -18.39
C LEU A 184 -0.53 -5.03 -17.52
N ASP A 185 -1.20 -6.16 -17.73
CA ASP A 185 -2.35 -6.59 -16.92
C ASP A 185 -1.96 -6.80 -15.44
N THR A 186 -0.77 -7.34 -15.19
CA THR A 186 -0.29 -7.54 -13.81
C THR A 186 -0.08 -6.20 -13.10
N ILE A 187 0.53 -5.22 -13.78
CA ILE A 187 0.76 -3.88 -13.21
C ILE A 187 -0.57 -3.13 -13.05
N ASP A 188 -1.48 -3.23 -14.02
CA ASP A 188 -2.82 -2.61 -13.94
C ASP A 188 -3.64 -3.18 -12.78
N ASN A 189 -3.63 -4.49 -12.58
CA ASN A 189 -4.30 -5.13 -11.46
C ASN A 189 -3.70 -4.68 -10.12
N ALA A 190 -2.37 -4.56 -10.05
CA ALA A 190 -1.68 -4.05 -8.86
C ALA A 190 -2.02 -2.58 -8.58
N ALA A 191 -2.02 -1.72 -9.60
CA ALA A 191 -2.37 -0.31 -9.48
C ALA A 191 -3.85 -0.13 -9.06
N CYS A 192 -4.77 -0.86 -9.67
CA CYS A 192 -6.18 -0.89 -9.28
C CYS A 192 -6.35 -1.35 -7.83
N GLY A 193 -5.70 -2.45 -7.44
CA GLY A 193 -5.74 -2.95 -6.07
C GLY A 193 -5.18 -1.95 -5.07
N TRP A 194 -4.11 -1.24 -5.44
CA TRP A 194 -3.48 -0.22 -4.59
C TRP A 194 -4.43 0.95 -4.35
N VAL A 195 -5.04 1.48 -5.41
CA VAL A 195 -6.01 2.58 -5.31
C VAL A 195 -7.22 2.18 -4.46
N GLN A 196 -7.74 0.97 -4.65
CA GLN A 196 -8.86 0.46 -3.85
C GLN A 196 -8.49 0.31 -2.36
N PHE A 197 -7.31 -0.23 -2.07
CA PHE A 197 -6.82 -0.37 -0.70
C PHE A 197 -6.60 1.00 -0.04
N MET A 198 -5.88 1.89 -0.73
CA MET A 198 -5.52 3.21 -0.21
C MET A 198 -6.71 4.16 -0.06
N SER A 199 -7.83 3.91 -0.75
CA SER A 199 -9.07 4.71 -0.59
C SER A 199 -9.61 4.74 0.85
N LYS A 200 -9.27 3.72 1.65
CA LYS A 200 -9.67 3.60 3.07
C LYS A 200 -8.55 3.94 4.04
N VAL A 201 -7.36 4.25 3.53
CA VAL A 201 -6.16 4.51 4.35
C VAL A 201 -5.92 6.01 4.41
N SER A 202 -5.86 6.53 5.63
CA SER A 202 -5.50 7.93 5.86
C SER A 202 -3.98 8.06 5.95
N VAL A 203 -3.37 8.82 5.03
CA VAL A 203 -1.93 9.13 5.04
C VAL A 203 -1.58 10.39 5.82
N ASP A 204 -2.59 11.17 6.23
CA ASP A 204 -2.40 12.27 7.16
C ASP A 204 -2.30 11.70 8.58
N ILE A 205 -1.08 11.54 9.07
CA ILE A 205 -0.83 10.81 10.32
C ILE A 205 -0.45 11.74 11.47
N PHE A 206 0.13 12.91 11.23
CA PHE A 206 0.64 13.75 12.31
C PHE A 206 -0.32 14.87 12.71
N LYS A 207 -0.56 15.04 14.02
CA LYS A 207 -1.34 16.17 14.57
C LYS A 207 -0.56 16.85 15.70
N GLY A 208 -0.28 18.14 15.54
CA GLY A 208 0.49 18.92 16.50
C GLY A 208 -0.37 19.51 17.62
N PHE A 209 0.19 19.56 18.83
CA PHE A 209 -0.41 20.16 20.02
C PHE A 209 0.60 21.07 20.73
N PRO A 210 0.15 22.12 21.42
CA PRO A 210 1.05 23.05 22.11
C PRO A 210 1.81 22.40 23.28
N ASP A 211 1.16 21.50 24.01
CA ASP A 211 1.68 20.91 25.25
C ASP A 211 1.18 19.47 25.48
N GLU A 212 1.77 18.81 26.48
CA GLU A 212 1.44 17.42 26.83
C GLU A 212 0.03 17.28 27.43
N GLU A 213 -0.45 18.26 28.19
CA GLU A 213 -1.77 18.22 28.82
C GLU A 213 -2.87 18.30 27.75
N SER A 214 -2.66 19.12 26.73
CA SER A 214 -3.52 19.23 25.55
C SER A 214 -3.63 17.89 24.79
N ILE A 215 -2.52 17.15 24.64
CA ILE A 215 -2.53 15.80 24.04
C ILE A 215 -3.39 14.84 24.88
N VAL A 216 -3.20 14.85 26.20
CA VAL A 216 -3.93 13.96 27.11
C VAL A 216 -5.43 14.27 27.09
N ASN A 217 -5.78 15.56 27.17
CA ASN A 217 -7.17 16.01 27.10
C ASN A 217 -7.83 15.62 25.78
N TYR A 218 -7.16 15.87 24.66
CA TYR A 218 -7.65 15.46 23.34
C TYR A 218 -7.86 13.95 23.24
N THR A 219 -6.89 13.17 23.70
CA THR A 219 -6.93 11.69 23.62
C THR A 219 -8.09 11.12 24.44
N LEU A 220 -8.38 11.68 25.62
CA LEU A 220 -9.43 11.18 26.51
C LEU A 220 -10.83 11.65 26.10
N ASN A 221 -10.97 12.89 25.63
CA ASN A 221 -12.28 13.53 25.50
C ASN A 221 -12.74 13.74 24.06
N GLN A 222 -11.81 13.95 23.11
CA GLN A 222 -12.14 14.40 21.75
C GLN A 222 -11.83 13.35 20.67
N ALA A 223 -10.78 12.55 20.84
CA ALA A 223 -10.33 11.61 19.81
C ALA A 223 -11.41 10.63 19.33
N TYR A 224 -12.25 10.14 20.25
CA TYR A 224 -13.36 9.24 19.91
C TYR A 224 -14.46 9.95 19.10
N GLN A 225 -14.73 11.23 19.40
CA GLN A 225 -15.74 12.03 18.69
C GLN A 225 -15.27 12.39 17.28
N ASP A 226 -13.96 12.61 17.11
CA ASP A 226 -13.33 12.94 15.83
C ASP A 226 -13.11 11.71 14.92
N ASN A 227 -13.56 10.51 15.31
CA ASN A 227 -13.26 9.25 14.63
C ASN A 227 -11.76 9.06 14.36
N VAL A 228 -10.94 9.44 15.34
CA VAL A 228 -9.48 9.38 15.28
C VAL A 228 -8.97 8.28 16.20
N THR A 229 -8.22 7.35 15.64
CA THR A 229 -7.50 6.35 16.44
C THR A 229 -6.13 6.90 16.82
N VAL A 230 -5.94 7.25 18.09
CA VAL A 230 -4.63 7.72 18.58
C VAL A 230 -3.70 6.52 18.69
N PHE A 231 -2.72 6.43 17.79
CA PHE A 231 -1.76 5.33 17.74
C PHE A 231 -0.61 5.54 18.73
N ALA A 232 -0.06 6.75 18.71
CA ALA A 232 1.04 7.14 19.58
C ALA A 232 1.02 8.65 19.82
N SER A 233 1.75 9.09 20.84
CA SER A 233 2.05 10.50 21.06
C SER A 233 3.54 10.67 21.30
N VAL A 234 4.16 11.64 20.64
CA VAL A 234 5.59 11.93 20.75
C VAL A 234 5.77 13.29 21.42
N ILE A 235 6.37 13.29 22.60
CA ILE A 235 6.61 14.50 23.39
C ILE A 235 8.10 14.81 23.34
N PHE A 236 8.47 15.94 22.75
CA PHE A 236 9.84 16.41 22.68
C PHE A 236 10.16 17.33 23.85
N GLN A 237 11.36 17.19 24.40
CA GLN A 237 11.88 18.14 25.36
C GLN A 237 12.66 19.24 24.63
N THR A 238 12.01 20.37 24.43
CA THR A 238 12.60 21.56 23.79
C THR A 238 13.14 22.55 24.82
N ARG A 239 13.99 23.49 24.37
CA ARG A 239 14.37 24.65 25.18
C ARG A 239 13.19 25.64 25.24
N LYS A 240 13.26 26.62 26.16
CA LYS A 240 12.24 27.69 26.28
C LYS A 240 12.05 28.47 24.98
N ASP A 241 13.10 28.56 24.17
CA ASP A 241 13.10 29.23 22.86
C ASP A 241 12.51 28.36 21.73
N GLY A 242 12.02 27.14 22.03
CA GLY A 242 11.48 26.20 21.05
C GLY A 242 12.54 25.43 20.26
N SER A 243 13.82 25.68 20.48
CA SER A 243 14.91 24.96 19.79
C SER A 243 15.13 23.56 20.38
N LEU A 244 15.63 22.65 19.55
CA LEU A 244 16.03 21.31 19.99
C LEU A 244 17.49 21.34 20.49
N PRO A 245 17.78 20.79 21.69
CA PRO A 245 19.15 20.66 22.15
C PRO A 245 19.92 19.63 21.29
N PRO A 246 21.28 19.71 21.23
CA PRO A 246 22.08 18.72 20.50
C PRO A 246 21.84 17.27 20.93
N HIS A 247 21.54 17.06 22.22
CA HIS A 247 21.06 15.79 22.74
C HIS A 247 19.56 15.87 23.01
N VAL A 248 18.75 15.27 22.13
CA VAL A 248 17.29 15.35 22.18
C VAL A 248 16.72 14.28 23.09
N HIS A 249 15.98 14.71 24.11
CA HIS A 249 15.13 13.82 24.89
C HIS A 249 13.71 13.87 24.35
N TYR A 250 13.12 12.69 24.17
CA TYR A 250 11.72 12.55 23.76
C TYR A 250 11.06 11.38 24.50
N LYS A 251 9.74 11.42 24.59
CA LYS A 251 8.91 10.36 25.19
C LYS A 251 7.87 9.92 24.17
N ILE A 252 7.77 8.61 23.95
CA ILE A 252 6.70 8.02 23.16
C ILE A 252 5.66 7.46 24.14
N ARG A 253 4.43 7.92 24.01
CA ARG A 253 3.26 7.40 24.74
C ARG A 253 2.41 6.58 23.79
N GLN A 254 2.10 5.35 24.17
CA GLN A 254 1.25 4.45 23.40
C GLN A 254 0.25 3.78 24.34
N ASN A 255 -0.89 3.37 23.79
CA ASN A 255 -1.84 2.57 24.55
C ASN A 255 -1.25 1.17 24.79
N SER A 256 -1.33 0.70 26.04
CA SER A 256 -0.81 -0.60 26.47
C SER A 256 -1.41 -1.80 25.74
N SER A 257 -2.53 -1.62 25.04
CA SER A 257 -3.11 -2.67 24.19
C SER A 257 -2.32 -2.91 22.89
N PHE A 258 -1.53 -1.92 22.44
CA PHE A 258 -0.74 -2.01 21.20
C PHE A 258 0.75 -2.29 21.43
N THR A 259 1.21 -2.24 22.67
CA THR A 259 2.63 -2.41 23.02
C THR A 259 2.79 -3.39 24.15
N GLU A 260 3.91 -4.12 24.18
CA GLU A 260 4.27 -4.93 25.33
C GLU A 260 4.39 -4.07 26.60
N LYS A 261 4.05 -4.67 27.74
CA LYS A 261 4.08 -3.96 29.01
C LYS A 261 5.53 -3.79 29.45
N THR A 262 5.90 -2.58 29.87
CA THR A 262 7.26 -2.28 30.37
C THR A 262 7.63 -3.01 31.65
N ASN A 263 6.66 -3.59 32.37
CA ASN A 263 6.91 -4.43 33.54
C ASN A 263 7.48 -5.81 33.19
N GLU A 264 7.48 -6.20 31.91
CA GLU A 264 8.03 -7.49 31.47
C GLU A 264 9.54 -7.61 31.69
N ILE A 265 10.26 -6.48 31.75
CA ILE A 265 11.68 -6.45 32.12
C ILE A 265 11.91 -6.88 33.58
N ARG A 266 10.87 -6.83 34.42
CA ARG A 266 10.93 -7.20 35.84
C ARG A 266 10.48 -8.64 36.09
N ARG A 267 10.37 -9.47 35.05
CA ARG A 267 10.04 -10.89 35.21
C ARG A 267 11.04 -11.54 36.17
N ALA A 268 10.54 -12.03 37.30
CA ALA A 268 11.35 -12.62 38.36
C ALA A 268 11.96 -13.99 37.98
N TYR A 269 11.50 -14.60 36.89
CA TYR A 269 11.94 -15.91 36.46
C TYR A 269 12.03 -15.98 34.94
N TRP A 270 13.07 -16.65 34.47
CA TRP A 270 13.30 -16.91 33.06
C TRP A 270 12.51 -18.15 32.63
N ARG A 271 11.85 -18.09 31.47
CA ARG A 271 11.18 -19.25 30.85
C ARG A 271 11.94 -19.64 29.57
N PRO A 272 12.46 -20.88 29.48
CA PRO A 272 12.99 -21.39 28.22
C PRO A 272 11.85 -21.54 27.20
N GLY A 273 12.04 -20.98 26.01
CA GLY A 273 11.09 -21.08 24.90
C GLY A 273 11.24 -19.93 23.92
N ALA A 274 10.75 -20.11 22.68
CA ALA A 274 10.64 -19.00 21.75
C ALA A 274 9.61 -17.98 22.28
N HIS A 275 9.91 -16.69 22.20
CA HIS A 275 8.95 -15.62 22.46
C HIS A 275 7.90 -15.61 21.35
N THR A 276 6.85 -16.41 21.52
CA THR A 276 5.64 -16.42 20.67
C THR A 276 4.64 -15.37 21.12
#